data_AF-A0A8T2U0D6-F1
#
_entry.id   AF-A0A8T2U0D6-F1
#
_cell.length_a   1.000
_cell.length_b   1.000
_cell.length_c   1.000
_cell.angle_alpha   90.00
_cell.angle_beta   90.00
_cell.angle_gamma   90.00
#
_symmetry.space_group_name_H-M   'P 1'
#
loop_
_entity.id
_entity.type
_entity.pdbx_description
1 polymer ?
#
loop_
_entity_poly.entity_id
_entity_poly.type
_entity_poly.pdbx_seq_one_letter_code
_entity_poly.pdbx_strand_id
1 'polypeptide(L)'
;MKMVRDGFGKDPLPAGMLMELYAKWGSIQRAHNVFDELPVKNTVLWTTLITAYTDQGFYEEAMACLKEMEAAHSSPDAITYVCALKVCGNLGVLEKGLELHSKTVKSGFDYDLILCSILMDMYVKCGQMAEIEKIFGRLPLRDVVAWTALLSGYAYQGQYDMVLYHFERMIEEGTEPNATTFLIIFTVCNHAGFAIGGLHHFRAMVEEFDIFPSIKHYNSMVDLLGRAGQLNGAADILDKMPFQPNIITWETVLGSCRIWGDVCLAKQAYECAEKLDGYHGGILVLMSNIYANNISE
;
A
#
# COMPACT_ATOMS: atom_id res chain seq x y z
N MET A 1 16.24 13.77 -30.31
CA MET A 1 17.62 14.32 -30.20
C MET A 1 17.86 15.64 -30.97
N LYS A 2 16.90 16.19 -31.75
CA LYS A 2 17.11 17.49 -32.44
C LYS A 2 16.78 18.72 -31.56
N MET A 3 15.76 18.65 -30.69
CA MET A 3 15.36 19.76 -29.80
C MET A 3 16.40 20.15 -28.74
N VAL A 4 17.26 19.22 -28.32
CA VAL A 4 18.34 19.49 -27.34
C VAL A 4 19.46 20.33 -27.96
N ARG A 5 19.68 20.23 -29.28
CA ARG A 5 20.71 21.00 -30.00
C ARG A 5 20.32 22.46 -30.25
N ASP A 6 19.04 22.78 -30.25
CA ASP A 6 18.52 24.11 -30.63
C ASP A 6 18.38 25.07 -29.43
N GLY A 7 19.08 24.83 -28.32
CA GLY A 7 19.21 25.78 -27.20
C GLY A 7 18.12 25.71 -26.12
N PHE A 8 16.99 25.04 -26.39
CA PHE A 8 15.90 24.87 -25.41
C PHE A 8 16.26 23.95 -24.23
N GLY A 9 17.21 23.03 -24.37
CA GLY A 9 17.64 22.10 -23.31
C GLY A 9 18.57 22.70 -22.26
N LYS A 10 18.88 24.00 -22.33
CA LYS A 10 19.74 24.70 -21.35
C LYS A 10 18.95 25.59 -20.39
N ASP A 11 17.68 25.83 -20.69
CA ASP A 11 16.77 26.59 -19.83
C ASP A 11 16.10 25.60 -18.84
N PRO A 12 16.18 25.86 -17.51
CA PRO A 12 15.57 25.00 -16.50
C PRO A 12 14.07 24.71 -16.68
N LEU A 13 13.30 25.65 -17.23
CA LEU A 13 11.83 25.50 -17.33
C LEU A 13 11.39 24.49 -18.40
N PRO A 14 11.80 24.62 -19.69
CA PRO A 14 11.53 23.59 -20.70
C PRO A 14 12.13 22.23 -20.35
N ALA A 15 13.28 22.22 -19.68
CA ALA A 15 13.95 20.98 -19.30
C ALA A 15 13.17 20.20 -18.25
N GLY A 16 12.63 20.86 -17.22
CA GLY A 16 11.77 20.22 -16.22
C GLY A 16 10.53 19.56 -16.83
N MET A 17 9.85 20.26 -17.76
CA MET A 17 8.70 19.70 -18.48
C MET A 17 9.07 18.47 -19.32
N LEU A 18 10.24 18.51 -19.96
CA LEU A 18 10.73 17.39 -20.77
C LEU A 18 11.10 16.18 -19.91
N MET A 19 11.71 16.41 -18.74
CA MET A 19 12.01 15.37 -17.75
C MET A 19 10.73 14.68 -17.27
N GLU A 20 9.70 15.46 -16.89
CA GLU A 20 8.39 14.91 -16.48
C GLU A 20 7.74 14.08 -17.58
N LEU A 21 7.81 14.55 -18.84
CA LEU A 21 7.24 13.83 -19.98
C LEU A 21 7.96 12.49 -20.20
N TYR A 22 9.29 12.47 -20.18
CA TYR A 22 10.05 11.23 -20.33
C TYR A 22 9.81 10.27 -19.17
N ALA A 23 9.70 10.76 -17.94
CA ALA A 23 9.37 9.96 -16.77
C ALA A 23 7.98 9.29 -16.91
N LYS A 24 6.95 10.05 -17.34
CA LYS A 24 5.61 9.51 -17.57
C LYS A 24 5.56 8.44 -18.67
N TRP A 25 6.48 8.48 -19.63
CA TRP A 25 6.62 7.45 -20.66
C TRP A 25 7.56 6.30 -20.26
N GLY A 26 7.90 6.15 -18.98
CA GLY A 26 8.77 5.07 -18.48
C GLY A 26 10.21 5.15 -18.98
N SER A 27 10.63 6.31 -19.51
CA SER A 27 11.97 6.53 -20.06
C SER A 27 12.83 7.33 -19.07
N ILE A 28 12.99 6.83 -17.83
CA ILE A 28 13.71 7.55 -16.77
C ILE A 28 15.15 7.92 -17.15
N GLN A 29 15.85 7.05 -17.89
CA GLN A 29 17.21 7.34 -18.34
C GLN A 29 17.27 8.57 -19.26
N ARG A 30 16.23 8.81 -20.08
CA ARG A 30 16.17 10.02 -20.92
C ARG A 30 15.92 11.26 -20.08
N ALA A 31 15.12 11.17 -19.03
CA ALA A 31 14.93 12.26 -18.09
C ALA A 31 16.25 12.59 -17.37
N HIS A 32 16.99 11.58 -16.91
CA HIS A 32 18.31 11.77 -16.29
C HIS A 32 19.31 12.40 -17.26
N ASN A 33 19.39 11.94 -18.51
CA ASN A 33 20.31 12.53 -19.49
C ASN A 33 20.01 14.02 -19.74
N VAL A 34 18.74 14.42 -19.80
CA VAL A 34 18.36 15.84 -19.92
C VAL A 34 18.82 16.61 -18.69
N PHE A 35 18.68 16.04 -17.50
CA PHE A 35 19.15 16.65 -16.26
C PHE A 35 20.67 16.85 -16.23
N ASP A 36 21.45 15.85 -16.67
CA ASP A 36 22.91 15.93 -16.72
C ASP A 36 23.42 17.05 -17.62
N GLU A 37 22.77 17.24 -18.77
CA GLU A 37 23.12 18.26 -19.75
C GLU A 37 22.86 19.70 -19.25
N LEU A 38 22.10 19.88 -18.16
CA LEU A 38 21.82 21.19 -17.60
C LEU A 38 23.01 21.76 -16.82
N PRO A 39 23.46 22.99 -17.15
CA PRO A 39 24.58 23.63 -16.47
C PRO A 39 24.23 24.09 -15.05
N VAL A 40 22.96 24.41 -14.79
CA VAL A 40 22.44 24.82 -13.49
C VAL A 40 21.22 23.96 -13.15
N LYS A 41 21.30 23.25 -12.04
CA LYS A 41 20.25 22.37 -11.52
C LYS A 41 19.66 23.04 -10.28
N ASN A 42 18.42 23.49 -10.36
CA ASN A 42 17.71 24.09 -9.23
C ASN A 42 16.90 23.04 -8.47
N THR A 43 16.31 23.42 -7.32
CA THR A 43 15.48 22.53 -6.49
C THR A 43 14.38 21.84 -7.28
N VAL A 44 13.70 22.56 -8.19
CA VAL A 44 12.60 21.98 -8.99
C VAL A 44 13.10 20.82 -9.84
N LEU A 45 14.22 20.98 -10.55
CA LEU A 45 14.78 19.92 -11.41
C LEU A 45 15.22 18.69 -10.60
N TRP A 46 15.84 18.90 -9.45
CA TRP A 46 16.19 17.81 -8.53
C TRP A 46 14.94 17.08 -8.03
N THR A 47 13.95 17.82 -7.55
CA THR A 47 12.66 17.26 -7.11
C THR A 47 12.00 16.46 -8.22
N THR A 48 11.93 16.99 -9.45
CA THR A 48 11.37 16.28 -10.62
C THR A 48 12.08 14.93 -10.86
N LEU A 49 13.41 14.91 -10.83
CA LEU A 49 14.17 13.68 -11.06
C LEU A 49 13.95 12.65 -9.93
N ILE A 50 13.99 13.10 -8.67
CA ILE A 50 13.78 12.26 -7.49
C ILE A 50 12.36 11.68 -7.50
N THR A 51 11.34 12.48 -7.80
CA THR A 51 9.96 12.01 -7.94
C THR A 51 9.84 10.97 -9.04
N ALA A 52 10.44 11.22 -10.20
CA ALA A 52 10.40 10.30 -11.34
C ALA A 52 11.02 8.93 -11.01
N TYR A 53 12.13 8.90 -10.28
CA TYR A 53 12.74 7.65 -9.80
C TYR A 53 11.89 6.96 -8.74
N THR A 54 11.35 7.72 -7.78
CA THR A 54 10.50 7.20 -6.70
C THR A 54 9.24 6.52 -7.25
N ASP A 55 8.56 7.15 -8.20
CA ASP A 55 7.30 6.64 -8.78
C ASP A 55 7.51 5.38 -9.63
N GLN A 56 8.72 5.18 -10.17
CA GLN A 56 9.08 4.00 -10.96
C GLN A 56 9.74 2.87 -10.13
N GLY A 57 9.91 3.06 -8.82
CA GLY A 57 10.47 2.04 -7.93
C GLY A 57 12.00 1.95 -7.90
N PHE A 58 12.69 2.89 -8.55
CA PHE A 58 14.15 3.00 -8.57
C PHE A 58 14.63 3.76 -7.32
N TYR A 59 14.46 3.12 -6.17
CA TYR A 59 14.60 3.75 -4.87
C TYR A 59 16.06 4.11 -4.51
N GLU A 60 17.03 3.30 -4.91
CA GLU A 60 18.45 3.58 -4.66
C GLU A 60 18.92 4.80 -5.44
N GLU A 61 18.50 4.92 -6.71
CA GLU A 61 18.78 6.07 -7.57
C GLU A 61 18.12 7.34 -7.04
N ALA A 62 16.88 7.25 -6.56
CA ALA A 62 16.21 8.39 -5.91
C ALA A 62 17.01 8.90 -4.69
N MET A 63 17.55 7.99 -3.87
CA MET A 63 18.37 8.35 -2.71
C MET A 63 19.75 8.88 -3.10
N ALA A 64 20.33 8.39 -4.18
CA ALA A 64 21.57 8.94 -4.73
C ALA A 64 21.36 10.39 -5.18
N CYS A 65 20.30 10.66 -5.96
CA CYS A 65 19.96 12.02 -6.38
C CYS A 65 19.71 12.96 -5.19
N LEU A 66 19.08 12.49 -4.11
CA LEU A 66 18.90 13.29 -2.90
C LEU A 66 20.24 13.67 -2.25
N LYS A 67 21.19 12.73 -2.16
CA LYS A 67 22.52 13.00 -1.61
C LYS A 67 23.29 14.01 -2.46
N GLU A 68 23.19 13.88 -3.78
CA GLU A 68 23.82 14.82 -4.71
C GLU A 68 23.20 16.22 -4.63
N MET A 69 21.87 16.31 -4.51
CA MET A 69 21.16 17.57 -4.29
C MET A 69 21.65 18.28 -3.01
N GLU A 70 21.76 17.54 -1.90
CA GLU A 70 22.27 18.06 -0.62
C GLU A 70 23.74 18.50 -0.74
N ALA A 71 24.58 17.73 -1.43
CA ALA A 71 25.98 18.06 -1.69
C ALA A 71 26.14 19.29 -2.59
N ALA A 72 25.18 19.54 -3.49
CA ALA A 72 25.10 20.74 -4.33
C ALA A 72 24.54 21.96 -3.57
N HIS A 73 24.34 21.87 -2.26
CA HIS A 73 23.75 22.92 -1.41
C HIS A 73 22.37 23.41 -1.87
N SER A 74 21.64 22.58 -2.62
CA SER A 74 20.25 22.84 -2.98
C SER A 74 19.34 22.33 -1.86
N SER A 75 18.48 23.20 -1.32
CA SER A 75 17.59 22.80 -0.24
C SER A 75 16.47 21.89 -0.75
N PRO A 76 16.26 20.71 -0.14
CA PRO A 76 15.04 19.92 -0.33
C PRO A 76 13.79 20.76 -0.06
N ASP A 77 12.76 20.55 -0.86
CA ASP A 77 11.41 21.08 -0.61
C ASP A 77 10.51 20.00 0.01
N ALA A 78 9.25 20.35 0.29
CA ALA A 78 8.28 19.41 0.87
C ALA A 78 8.07 18.16 -0.01
N ILE A 79 8.09 18.31 -1.34
CA ILE A 79 7.91 17.20 -2.29
C ILE A 79 9.14 16.30 -2.26
N THR A 80 10.34 16.89 -2.20
CA THR A 80 11.60 16.14 -2.02
C THR A 80 11.52 15.27 -0.76
N TYR A 81 11.07 15.82 0.36
CA TYR A 81 10.93 15.07 1.61
C TYR A 81 9.88 13.95 1.50
N VAL A 82 8.73 14.22 0.88
CA VAL A 82 7.72 13.18 0.62
C VAL A 82 8.31 12.02 -0.16
N CYS A 83 9.03 12.29 -1.25
CA CYS A 83 9.68 11.25 -2.05
C CYS A 83 10.72 10.47 -1.24
N ALA A 84 11.62 11.17 -0.56
CA ALA A 84 12.68 10.56 0.24
C ALA A 84 12.15 9.67 1.37
N LEU A 85 11.09 10.09 2.06
CA LEU A 85 10.46 9.32 3.12
C LEU A 85 9.72 8.08 2.59
N LYS A 86 9.02 8.19 1.44
CA LYS A 86 8.43 7.03 0.75
C LYS A 86 9.50 6.00 0.41
N VAL A 87 10.63 6.44 -0.12
CA VAL A 87 11.78 5.58 -0.42
C VAL A 87 12.29 4.89 0.85
N CYS A 88 12.48 5.64 1.94
CA CYS A 88 12.93 5.05 3.21
C CYS A 88 11.98 3.97 3.72
N GLY A 89 10.66 4.20 3.63
CA GLY A 89 9.65 3.22 4.01
C GLY A 89 9.70 1.96 3.14
N ASN A 90 9.83 2.12 1.82
CA ASN A 90 9.87 0.97 0.90
C ASN A 90 11.17 0.16 0.98
N LEU A 91 12.31 0.80 1.30
CA LEU A 91 13.59 0.13 1.52
C LEU A 91 13.78 -0.33 2.98
N GLY A 92 12.92 0.09 3.92
CA GLY A 92 13.03 -0.23 5.34
C GLY A 92 14.19 0.45 6.07
N VAL A 93 14.74 1.56 5.53
CA VAL A 93 15.93 2.24 6.07
C VAL A 93 15.57 3.25 7.16
N LEU A 94 15.29 2.74 8.36
CA LEU A 94 14.81 3.55 9.49
C LEU A 94 15.74 4.69 9.88
N GLU A 95 17.05 4.45 9.95
CA GLU A 95 18.03 5.46 10.37
C GLU A 95 17.96 6.72 9.47
N LYS A 96 17.82 6.51 8.16
CA LYS A 96 17.69 7.61 7.21
C LYS A 96 16.32 8.27 7.30
N GLY A 97 15.25 7.51 7.54
CA GLY A 97 13.92 8.03 7.81
C GLY A 97 13.89 8.96 9.03
N LEU A 98 14.57 8.60 10.12
CA LEU A 98 14.71 9.44 11.32
C LEU A 98 15.49 10.73 11.05
N GLU A 99 16.58 10.64 10.29
CA GLU A 99 17.35 11.81 9.88
C GLU A 99 16.48 12.79 9.06
N LEU A 100 15.72 12.27 8.10
CA LEU A 100 14.80 13.05 7.27
C LEU A 100 13.67 13.65 8.09
N HIS A 101 13.07 12.92 9.02
CA HIS A 101 12.07 13.47 9.94
C HIS A 101 12.63 14.63 10.77
N SER A 102 13.87 14.54 11.27
CA SER A 102 14.50 15.67 11.96
C SER A 102 14.66 16.89 11.03
N LYS A 103 14.99 16.66 9.76
CA LYS A 103 15.10 17.72 8.74
C LYS A 103 13.74 18.34 8.40
N THR A 104 12.66 17.57 8.31
CA THR A 104 11.32 18.12 8.05
C THR A 104 10.86 19.02 9.19
N VAL A 105 11.12 18.63 10.44
CA VAL A 105 10.81 19.45 11.64
C VAL A 105 11.61 20.75 11.61
N LYS A 106 12.93 20.69 11.35
CA LYS A 106 13.78 21.89 11.26
C LYS A 106 13.36 22.84 10.12
N SER A 107 12.75 22.30 9.07
CA SER A 107 12.28 23.06 7.92
C SER A 107 10.86 23.62 8.11
N GLY A 108 10.24 23.40 9.27
CA GLY A 108 8.90 23.92 9.59
C GLY A 108 7.75 23.12 8.98
N PHE A 109 7.99 21.87 8.60
CA PHE A 109 6.96 20.99 8.02
C PHE A 109 6.36 20.01 9.04
N ASP A 110 6.51 20.25 10.34
CA ASP A 110 6.10 19.32 11.40
C ASP A 110 4.59 19.20 11.60
N TYR A 111 3.80 20.09 11.00
CA TYR A 111 2.32 20.06 10.99
C TYR A 111 1.74 19.95 9.57
N ASP A 112 2.56 19.72 8.56
CA ASP A 112 2.08 19.47 7.20
C ASP A 112 1.42 18.08 7.16
N LEU A 113 0.10 18.04 6.95
CA LEU A 113 -0.70 16.81 7.01
C LEU A 113 -0.21 15.74 6.02
N ILE A 114 0.24 16.16 4.84
CA ILE A 114 0.76 15.24 3.82
C ILE A 114 2.06 14.62 4.31
N LEU A 115 2.99 15.43 4.84
CA LEU A 115 4.24 14.91 5.39
C LEU A 115 4.03 14.06 6.64
N CYS A 116 3.11 14.42 7.53
CA CYS A 116 2.75 13.60 8.67
C CYS A 116 2.22 12.22 8.23
N SER A 117 1.33 12.18 7.24
CA SER A 117 0.82 10.92 6.68
C SER A 117 1.95 10.06 6.10
N ILE A 118 2.86 10.65 5.33
CA ILE A 118 3.99 9.94 4.73
C ILE A 118 5.00 9.47 5.79
N LEU A 119 5.23 10.27 6.83
CA LEU A 119 6.05 9.86 7.97
C LEU A 119 5.43 8.67 8.70
N MET A 120 4.12 8.69 8.93
CA MET A 120 3.41 7.57 9.54
C MET A 120 3.53 6.30 8.67
N ASP A 121 3.32 6.37 7.35
CA ASP A 121 3.52 5.21 6.44
C ASP A 121 4.95 4.67 6.50
N MET A 122 5.96 5.56 6.49
CA MET A 122 7.36 5.18 6.63
C MET A 122 7.62 4.45 7.95
N TYR A 123 7.12 4.98 9.06
CA TYR A 123 7.26 4.36 10.38
C TYR A 123 6.50 3.05 10.52
N VAL A 124 5.32 2.89 9.89
CA VAL A 124 4.59 1.61 9.82
C VAL A 124 5.50 0.56 9.17
N LYS A 125 6.05 0.86 8.00
CA LYS A 125 6.91 -0.07 7.25
C LYS A 125 8.22 -0.38 7.97
N CYS A 126 8.73 0.55 8.78
CA CYS A 126 9.89 0.35 9.65
C CYS A 126 9.55 -0.23 11.04
N GLY A 127 8.29 -0.57 11.31
CA GLY A 127 7.85 -1.17 12.57
C GLY A 127 7.94 -0.26 13.81
N GLN A 128 7.93 1.06 13.64
CA GLN A 128 8.09 2.04 14.72
C GLN A 128 6.75 2.62 15.20
N MET A 129 5.95 1.80 15.89
CA MET A 129 4.62 2.21 16.36
C MET A 129 4.64 3.42 17.31
N ALA A 130 5.65 3.51 18.18
CA ALA A 130 5.77 4.64 19.12
C ALA A 130 5.92 5.99 18.40
N GLU A 131 6.56 6.03 17.23
CA GLU A 131 6.68 7.27 16.45
C GLU A 131 5.36 7.62 15.73
N ILE A 132 4.60 6.61 15.29
CA ILE A 132 3.25 6.80 14.73
C ILE A 132 2.33 7.44 15.78
N GLU A 133 2.32 6.92 17.01
CA GLU A 133 1.51 7.46 18.11
C GLU A 133 1.88 8.91 18.44
N LYS A 134 3.19 9.23 18.46
CA LYS A 134 3.67 10.61 18.69
C LYS A 134 3.19 11.58 17.61
N ILE A 135 3.32 11.20 16.33
CA ILE A 135 2.88 12.04 15.22
C ILE A 135 1.36 12.21 15.28
N PHE A 136 0.62 11.12 15.41
CA PHE A 136 -0.84 11.11 15.48
C PHE A 136 -1.39 11.93 16.66
N GLY A 137 -0.71 11.88 17.81
CA GLY A 137 -1.06 12.65 19.00
C GLY A 137 -0.88 14.17 18.83
N ARG A 138 -0.01 14.60 17.91
CA ARG A 138 0.26 16.02 17.63
C ARG A 138 -0.61 16.60 16.52
N LEU A 139 -1.33 15.77 15.77
CA LEU A 139 -2.19 16.25 14.68
C LEU A 139 -3.37 17.06 15.24
N PRO A 140 -3.57 18.32 14.79
CA PRO A 140 -4.68 19.15 15.25
C PRO A 140 -6.04 18.63 14.76
N LEU A 141 -6.04 18.04 13.55
CA LEU A 141 -7.18 17.36 12.94
C LEU A 141 -6.66 16.05 12.36
N ARG A 142 -7.31 14.95 12.74
CA ARG A 142 -6.97 13.60 12.26
C ARG A 142 -7.95 13.26 11.15
N ASP A 143 -7.48 13.29 9.92
CA ASP A 143 -8.27 12.82 8.79
C ASP A 143 -8.25 11.28 8.71
N VAL A 144 -9.05 10.75 7.78
CA VAL A 144 -9.12 9.31 7.53
C VAL A 144 -7.76 8.69 7.19
N VAL A 145 -6.85 9.46 6.59
CA VAL A 145 -5.52 8.98 6.21
C VAL A 145 -4.65 8.78 7.46
N ALA A 146 -4.66 9.73 8.40
CA ALA A 146 -3.97 9.59 9.68
C ALA A 146 -4.53 8.41 10.50
N TRP A 147 -5.86 8.26 10.56
CA TRP A 147 -6.50 7.14 11.26
C TRP A 147 -6.13 5.79 10.65
N THR A 148 -6.24 5.64 9.33
CA THR A 148 -5.88 4.38 8.66
C THR A 148 -4.41 4.04 8.79
N ALA A 149 -3.51 5.03 8.87
CA ALA A 149 -2.09 4.78 9.16
C ALA A 149 -1.87 4.27 10.59
N LEU A 150 -2.55 4.84 11.60
CA LEU A 150 -2.51 4.36 12.98
C LEU A 150 -3.04 2.92 13.09
N LEU A 151 -4.21 2.66 12.50
CA LEU A 151 -4.83 1.33 12.50
C LEU A 151 -3.95 0.29 11.79
N SER A 152 -3.33 0.65 10.66
CA SER A 152 -2.40 -0.23 9.94
C SER A 152 -1.18 -0.58 10.79
N GLY A 153 -0.66 0.36 11.57
CA GLY A 153 0.46 0.12 12.49
C GLY A 153 0.13 -0.95 13.54
N TYR A 154 -1.02 -0.84 14.21
CA TYR A 154 -1.48 -1.86 15.15
C TYR A 154 -1.80 -3.19 14.47
N ALA A 155 -2.40 -3.16 13.28
CA ALA A 155 -2.70 -4.37 12.52
C ALA A 155 -1.43 -5.14 12.11
N TYR A 156 -0.36 -4.43 11.73
CA TYR A 156 0.94 -5.02 11.42
C TYR A 156 1.55 -5.73 12.63
N GLN A 157 1.30 -5.23 13.83
CA GLN A 157 1.71 -5.85 15.09
C GLN A 157 0.73 -6.92 15.60
N GLY A 158 -0.35 -7.21 14.86
CA GLY A 158 -1.37 -8.17 15.25
C GLY A 158 -2.21 -7.73 16.46
N GLN A 159 -2.22 -6.44 16.82
CA GLN A 159 -2.94 -5.93 17.98
C GLN A 159 -4.42 -5.66 17.64
N TYR A 160 -5.22 -6.73 17.56
CA TYR A 160 -6.64 -6.68 17.23
C TYR A 160 -7.43 -5.70 18.12
N ASP A 161 -7.27 -5.79 19.44
CA ASP A 161 -8.01 -4.97 20.40
C ASP A 161 -7.73 -3.47 20.20
N MET A 162 -6.47 -3.12 19.90
CA MET A 162 -6.08 -1.74 19.62
C MET A 162 -6.67 -1.21 18.31
N VAL A 163 -6.76 -2.06 17.28
CA VAL A 163 -7.42 -1.69 16.02
C VAL A 163 -8.89 -1.37 16.24
N LEU A 164 -9.62 -2.20 17.00
CA LEU A 164 -11.03 -1.92 17.29
C LEU A 164 -11.22 -0.69 18.18
N TYR A 165 -10.42 -0.56 19.23
CA TYR A 165 -10.45 0.61 20.11
C TYR A 165 -10.26 1.92 19.33
N HIS A 166 -9.29 1.96 18.42
CA HIS A 166 -9.05 3.16 17.61
C HIS A 166 -10.06 3.34 16.48
N PHE A 167 -10.66 2.27 15.96
CA PHE A 167 -11.78 2.35 15.02
C PHE A 167 -13.01 3.00 15.67
N GLU A 168 -13.37 2.60 16.88
CA GLU A 168 -14.48 3.22 17.63
C GLU A 168 -14.18 4.69 17.90
N ARG A 169 -12.95 5.01 18.36
CA ARG A 169 -12.53 6.39 18.57
C ARG A 169 -12.54 7.24 17.31
N MET A 170 -12.21 6.67 16.15
CA MET A 170 -12.28 7.35 14.87
C MET A 170 -13.70 7.85 14.59
N ILE A 171 -14.70 7.00 14.87
CA ILE A 171 -16.13 7.32 14.71
C ILE A 171 -16.57 8.36 15.75
N GLU A 172 -16.16 8.20 17.02
CA GLU A 172 -16.49 9.14 18.10
C GLU A 172 -15.92 10.55 17.85
N GLU A 173 -14.71 10.64 17.28
CA GLU A 173 -14.07 11.90 16.87
C GLU A 173 -14.65 12.45 15.54
N GLY A 174 -15.70 11.81 15.00
CA GLY A 174 -16.46 12.29 13.85
C GLY A 174 -15.79 12.05 12.49
N THR A 175 -14.81 11.16 12.41
CA THR A 175 -14.18 10.78 11.14
C THR A 175 -14.81 9.52 10.58
N GLU A 176 -15.36 9.58 9.39
CA GLU A 176 -16.00 8.43 8.76
C GLU A 176 -14.97 7.40 8.28
N PRO A 177 -15.13 6.11 8.64
CA PRO A 177 -14.37 5.00 8.06
C PRO A 177 -14.46 4.96 6.54
N ASN A 178 -13.40 4.50 5.88
CA ASN A 178 -13.42 4.25 4.44
C ASN A 178 -13.15 2.76 4.14
N ALA A 179 -13.14 2.41 2.85
CA ALA A 179 -12.82 1.06 2.38
C ALA A 179 -11.50 0.51 2.97
N THR A 180 -10.46 1.35 3.05
CA THR A 180 -9.17 0.94 3.63
C THR A 180 -9.30 0.62 5.12
N THR A 181 -10.09 1.37 5.89
CA THR A 181 -10.37 1.08 7.30
C THR A 181 -10.91 -0.33 7.49
N PHE A 182 -11.90 -0.73 6.68
CA PHE A 182 -12.49 -2.08 6.76
C PHE A 182 -11.54 -3.19 6.32
N LEU A 183 -10.70 -2.96 5.30
CA LEU A 183 -9.65 -3.94 4.96
C LEU A 183 -8.68 -4.18 6.13
N ILE A 184 -8.32 -3.14 6.88
CA ILE A 184 -7.45 -3.26 8.06
C ILE A 184 -8.15 -4.12 9.14
N ILE A 185 -9.42 -3.85 9.41
CA ILE A 185 -10.24 -4.63 10.35
C ILE A 185 -10.30 -6.11 9.92
N PHE A 186 -10.61 -6.38 8.65
CA PHE A 186 -10.66 -7.76 8.16
C PHE A 186 -9.30 -8.46 8.22
N THR A 187 -8.20 -7.74 8.04
CA THR A 187 -6.85 -8.30 8.18
C THR A 187 -6.61 -8.78 9.60
N VAL A 188 -6.97 -7.99 10.62
CA VAL A 188 -6.83 -8.43 12.01
C VAL A 188 -7.84 -9.50 12.41
N CYS A 189 -9.07 -9.47 11.90
CA CYS A 189 -10.04 -10.56 12.08
C CYS A 189 -9.53 -11.87 11.49
N ASN A 190 -8.89 -11.82 10.31
CA ASN A 190 -8.27 -12.97 9.65
C ASN A 190 -7.17 -13.59 10.51
N HIS A 191 -6.28 -12.75 11.05
CA HIS A 191 -5.19 -13.22 11.90
C HIS A 191 -5.68 -13.75 13.26
N ALA A 192 -6.74 -13.16 13.82
CA ALA A 192 -7.33 -13.58 15.09
C ALA A 192 -8.33 -14.75 14.96
N GLY A 193 -8.73 -15.13 13.74
CA GLY A 193 -9.76 -16.15 13.50
C GLY A 193 -11.18 -15.71 13.87
N PHE A 194 -11.45 -14.41 13.99
CA PHE A 194 -12.75 -13.87 14.42
C PHE A 194 -13.74 -13.71 13.26
N ALA A 195 -14.21 -14.84 12.73
CA ALA A 195 -15.13 -14.87 11.58
C ALA A 195 -16.44 -14.09 11.80
N ILE A 196 -17.04 -14.21 12.99
CA ILE A 196 -18.29 -13.50 13.33
C ILE A 196 -18.06 -11.98 13.36
N GLY A 197 -16.95 -11.54 13.95
CA GLY A 197 -16.57 -10.12 13.99
C GLY A 197 -16.34 -9.55 12.59
N GLY A 198 -15.62 -10.28 11.73
CA GLY A 198 -15.42 -9.86 10.35
C GLY A 198 -16.73 -9.77 9.56
N LEU A 199 -17.65 -10.72 9.72
CA LEU A 199 -18.98 -10.66 9.10
C LEU A 199 -19.81 -9.47 9.60
N HIS A 200 -19.75 -9.17 10.90
CA HIS A 200 -20.40 -8.01 11.48
C HIS A 200 -19.88 -6.71 10.86
N HIS A 201 -18.56 -6.52 10.80
CA HIS A 201 -17.96 -5.35 10.19
C HIS A 201 -18.20 -5.27 8.67
N PHE A 202 -18.26 -6.40 7.95
CA PHE A 202 -18.63 -6.42 6.54
C PHE A 202 -20.07 -5.97 6.31
N ARG A 203 -20.99 -6.33 7.20
CA ARG A 203 -22.36 -5.82 7.17
C ARG A 203 -22.41 -4.33 7.47
N ALA A 204 -21.75 -3.88 8.54
CA ALA A 204 -21.70 -2.47 8.92
C ALA A 204 -21.13 -1.60 7.78
N MET A 205 -20.07 -2.07 7.10
CA MET A 205 -19.50 -1.41 5.93
C MET A 205 -20.55 -1.05 4.87
N VAL A 206 -21.48 -1.96 4.58
CA VAL A 206 -22.51 -1.79 3.54
C VAL A 206 -23.75 -1.07 4.08
N GLU A 207 -24.24 -1.48 5.25
CA GLU A 207 -25.54 -1.06 5.77
C GLU A 207 -25.47 0.24 6.60
N GLU A 208 -24.38 0.46 7.32
CA GLU A 208 -24.23 1.60 8.24
C GLU A 208 -23.38 2.72 7.64
N PHE A 209 -22.31 2.38 6.91
CA PHE A 209 -21.38 3.36 6.33
C PHE A 209 -21.56 3.57 4.82
N ASP A 210 -22.46 2.81 4.17
CA ASP A 210 -22.77 2.92 2.72
C ASP A 210 -21.52 2.80 1.82
N ILE A 211 -20.55 1.97 2.22
CA ILE A 211 -19.29 1.76 1.50
C ILE A 211 -19.42 0.52 0.62
N PHE A 212 -19.30 0.71 -0.70
CA PHE A 212 -19.35 -0.39 -1.66
C PHE A 212 -18.13 -1.31 -1.54
N PRO A 213 -18.30 -2.62 -1.26
CA PRO A 213 -17.18 -3.53 -1.11
C PRO A 213 -16.48 -3.83 -2.45
N SER A 214 -15.19 -3.55 -2.52
CA SER A 214 -14.33 -3.97 -3.63
C SER A 214 -13.96 -5.47 -3.56
N ILE A 215 -13.38 -6.01 -4.63
CA ILE A 215 -12.91 -7.41 -4.68
C ILE A 215 -11.97 -7.79 -3.54
N LYS A 216 -11.19 -6.83 -3.03
CA LYS A 216 -10.30 -7.06 -1.89
C LYS A 216 -11.08 -7.40 -0.62
N HIS A 217 -12.21 -6.72 -0.37
CA HIS A 217 -13.04 -6.98 0.82
C HIS A 217 -13.67 -8.36 0.75
N TYR A 218 -14.23 -8.73 -0.41
CA TYR A 218 -14.78 -10.07 -0.62
C TYR A 218 -13.71 -11.15 -0.45
N ASN A 219 -12.51 -10.96 -1.04
CA ASN A 219 -11.41 -11.90 -0.88
C ASN A 219 -11.00 -12.06 0.59
N SER A 220 -10.93 -10.96 1.35
CA SER A 220 -10.66 -11.01 2.79
C SER A 220 -11.73 -11.74 3.58
N MET A 221 -13.01 -11.63 3.20
CA MET A 221 -14.11 -12.37 3.84
C MET A 221 -14.10 -13.85 3.50
N VAL A 222 -13.77 -14.20 2.26
CA VAL A 222 -13.61 -15.59 1.83
C VAL A 222 -12.42 -16.24 2.54
N ASP A 223 -11.29 -15.54 2.70
CA ASP A 223 -10.13 -16.03 3.48
C ASP A 223 -10.53 -16.28 4.94
N LEU A 224 -11.26 -15.34 5.55
CA LEU A 224 -11.67 -15.40 6.95
C LEU A 224 -12.55 -16.61 7.23
N LEU A 225 -13.60 -16.77 6.42
CA LEU A 225 -14.55 -17.87 6.57
C LEU A 225 -13.93 -19.21 6.19
N GLY A 226 -13.10 -19.22 5.15
CA GLY A 226 -12.39 -20.40 4.71
C GLY A 226 -11.41 -20.91 5.78
N ARG A 227 -10.61 -20.05 6.40
CA ARG A 227 -9.74 -20.42 7.53
C ARG A 227 -10.51 -20.88 8.75
N ALA A 228 -11.70 -20.32 9.00
CA ALA A 228 -12.58 -20.73 10.09
C ALA A 228 -13.36 -22.03 9.81
N GLY A 229 -13.21 -22.65 8.63
CA GLY A 229 -13.94 -23.86 8.24
C GLY A 229 -15.39 -23.62 7.85
N GLN A 230 -15.82 -22.36 7.75
CA GLN A 230 -17.17 -21.98 7.37
C GLN A 230 -17.31 -21.92 5.83
N LEU A 231 -17.05 -23.05 5.16
CA LEU A 231 -17.02 -23.12 3.69
C LEU A 231 -18.33 -22.71 3.02
N ASN A 232 -19.48 -23.06 3.62
CA ASN A 232 -20.79 -22.62 3.14
C ASN A 232 -20.94 -21.09 3.20
N GLY A 233 -20.48 -20.47 4.29
CA GLY A 233 -20.49 -19.02 4.41
C GLY A 233 -19.55 -18.35 3.41
N ALA A 234 -18.38 -18.96 3.13
CA ALA A 234 -17.47 -18.49 2.10
C ALA A 234 -18.13 -18.55 0.70
N ALA A 235 -18.85 -19.63 0.40
CA ALA A 235 -19.63 -19.76 -0.84
C ALA A 235 -20.75 -18.70 -0.93
N ASP A 236 -21.49 -18.45 0.15
CA ASP A 236 -22.53 -17.41 0.19
C ASP A 236 -21.97 -16.00 -0.09
N ILE A 237 -20.74 -15.72 0.38
CA ILE A 237 -20.04 -14.45 0.10
C ILE A 237 -19.64 -14.37 -1.38
N LEU A 238 -19.18 -15.46 -1.98
CA LEU A 238 -18.85 -15.52 -3.41
C LEU A 238 -20.08 -15.30 -4.29
N ASP A 239 -21.21 -15.92 -3.95
CA ASP A 239 -22.46 -15.80 -4.70
C ASP A 239 -23.03 -14.37 -4.65
N LYS A 240 -22.76 -13.63 -3.57
CA LYS A 240 -23.14 -12.22 -3.40
C LYS A 240 -22.16 -11.25 -4.05
N MET A 241 -21.06 -11.72 -4.64
CA MET A 241 -20.07 -10.86 -5.29
C MET A 241 -20.66 -10.26 -6.59
N PRO A 242 -20.71 -8.93 -6.75
CA PRO A 242 -21.34 -8.29 -7.91
C PRO A 242 -20.45 -8.24 -9.16
N PHE A 243 -19.27 -8.85 -9.11
CA PHE A 243 -18.28 -8.92 -10.18
C PHE A 243 -17.66 -10.32 -10.22
N GLN A 244 -16.95 -10.66 -11.30
CA GLN A 244 -16.32 -11.98 -11.40
C GLN A 244 -15.18 -12.13 -10.39
N PRO A 245 -15.12 -13.25 -9.65
CA PRO A 245 -13.98 -13.62 -8.83
C PRO A 245 -12.68 -13.65 -9.63
N ASN A 246 -11.60 -13.14 -9.05
CA ASN A 246 -10.28 -13.16 -9.68
C ASN A 246 -9.46 -14.36 -9.23
N ILE A 247 -8.25 -14.48 -9.76
CA ILE A 247 -7.38 -15.61 -9.44
C ILE A 247 -7.06 -15.71 -7.95
N ILE A 248 -6.87 -14.56 -7.28
CA ILE A 248 -6.58 -14.49 -5.84
C ILE A 248 -7.76 -15.05 -5.05
N THR A 249 -9.00 -14.75 -5.46
CA THR A 249 -10.20 -15.30 -4.82
C THR A 249 -10.19 -16.84 -4.84
N TRP A 250 -9.91 -17.44 -5.99
CA TRP A 250 -9.89 -18.89 -6.12
C TRP A 250 -8.70 -19.54 -5.41
N GLU A 251 -7.53 -18.90 -5.43
CA GLU A 251 -6.37 -19.33 -4.62
C GLU A 251 -6.71 -19.38 -3.13
N THR A 252 -7.43 -18.38 -2.61
CA THR A 252 -7.91 -18.35 -1.22
C THR A 252 -8.88 -19.49 -0.90
N VAL A 253 -9.86 -19.75 -1.77
CA VAL A 253 -10.80 -20.87 -1.61
C VAL A 253 -10.07 -22.20 -1.59
N LEU A 254 -9.15 -22.42 -2.54
CA LEU A 254 -8.33 -23.63 -2.62
C LEU A 254 -7.43 -23.80 -1.39
N GLY A 255 -6.84 -22.72 -0.90
CA GLY A 255 -6.06 -22.71 0.33
C GLY A 255 -6.89 -23.21 1.53
N SER A 256 -8.16 -22.82 1.59
CA SER A 256 -9.09 -23.23 2.65
C SER A 256 -9.56 -24.67 2.48
N CYS A 257 -9.86 -25.11 1.25
CA CYS A 257 -10.19 -26.50 0.95
C CYS A 257 -9.03 -27.45 1.31
N ARG A 258 -7.78 -27.01 1.13
CA ARG A 258 -6.59 -27.74 1.57
C ARG A 258 -6.52 -27.92 3.08
N ILE A 259 -6.94 -26.91 3.84
CA ILE A 259 -6.93 -26.98 5.31
C ILE A 259 -8.00 -27.94 5.82
N TRP A 260 -9.18 -27.93 5.20
CA TRP A 260 -10.36 -28.67 5.67
C TRP A 260 -10.68 -29.96 4.92
N GLY A 261 -9.90 -30.30 3.88
CA GLY A 261 -10.05 -31.53 3.11
C GLY A 261 -11.24 -31.56 2.14
N ASP A 262 -11.84 -30.41 1.80
CA ASP A 262 -13.01 -30.37 0.89
C ASP A 262 -12.58 -30.46 -0.59
N VAL A 263 -12.42 -31.69 -1.08
CA VAL A 263 -12.01 -31.98 -2.46
C VAL A 263 -13.06 -31.55 -3.49
N CYS A 264 -14.35 -31.59 -3.14
CA CYS A 264 -15.42 -31.24 -4.07
C CYS A 264 -15.41 -29.74 -4.36
N LEU A 265 -15.37 -28.91 -3.31
CA LEU A 265 -15.26 -27.46 -3.46
C LEU A 265 -13.94 -27.07 -4.14
N ALA A 266 -12.85 -27.76 -3.81
CA ALA A 266 -11.54 -27.53 -4.45
C ALA A 266 -11.60 -27.73 -5.97
N LYS A 267 -12.22 -28.82 -6.43
CA LYS A 267 -12.37 -29.11 -7.86
C LYS A 267 -13.18 -28.02 -8.58
N GLN A 268 -14.29 -27.58 -7.98
CA GLN A 268 -15.11 -26.50 -8.53
C GLN A 268 -14.33 -25.18 -8.61
N ALA A 269 -13.59 -24.82 -7.55
CA ALA A 269 -12.76 -23.63 -7.52
C ALA A 269 -11.65 -23.68 -8.59
N TYR A 270 -11.03 -24.84 -8.80
CA TYR A 270 -10.03 -25.04 -9.85
C TYR A 270 -10.61 -24.86 -11.26
N GLU A 271 -11.75 -25.49 -11.56
CA GLU A 271 -12.42 -25.37 -12.86
C GLU A 271 -12.88 -23.93 -13.14
N CYS A 272 -13.27 -23.18 -12.10
CA CYS A 272 -13.60 -21.76 -12.22
C CYS A 272 -12.35 -20.90 -12.46
N ALA A 273 -11.23 -21.23 -11.83
CA ALA A 273 -9.97 -20.52 -12.02
C ALA A 273 -9.34 -20.77 -13.41
N GLU A 274 -9.46 -21.97 -13.98
CA GLU A 274 -8.96 -22.28 -15.33
C GLU A 274 -9.68 -21.51 -16.43
N LYS A 275 -10.90 -21.05 -16.17
CA LYS A 275 -11.66 -20.21 -17.10
C LYS A 275 -11.18 -18.75 -17.13
N LEU A 276 -10.29 -18.36 -16.21
CA LEU A 276 -9.67 -17.05 -16.21
C LEU A 276 -8.47 -17.04 -17.17
N ASP A 277 -8.26 -15.92 -17.87
CA ASP A 277 -7.15 -15.79 -18.81
C ASP A 277 -5.80 -15.81 -18.08
N GLY A 278 -4.96 -16.80 -18.39
CA GLY A 278 -3.57 -16.87 -17.93
C GLY A 278 -3.14 -18.24 -17.42
N TYR A 279 -1.82 -18.45 -17.34
CA TYR A 279 -1.26 -19.64 -16.68
C TYR A 279 -1.14 -19.39 -15.18
N HIS A 280 -1.76 -20.25 -14.37
CA HIS A 280 -1.87 -20.07 -12.92
C HIS A 280 -1.20 -21.20 -12.15
N GLY A 281 0.15 -21.20 -12.14
CA GLY A 281 0.95 -22.25 -11.50
C GLY A 281 0.67 -22.45 -10.01
N GLY A 282 0.28 -21.40 -9.28
CA GLY A 282 -0.06 -21.48 -7.85
C GLY A 282 -1.25 -22.40 -7.56
N ILE A 283 -2.26 -22.39 -8.44
CA ILE A 283 -3.49 -23.16 -8.29
C ILE A 283 -3.27 -24.66 -8.53
N LEU A 284 -2.41 -25.00 -9.50
CA LEU A 284 -1.99 -26.39 -9.74
C LEU A 284 -1.29 -27.00 -8.52
N VAL A 285 -0.40 -26.24 -7.89
CA VAL A 285 0.31 -26.68 -6.66
C VAL A 285 -0.68 -26.87 -5.50
N LEU A 286 -1.66 -25.98 -5.35
CA LEU A 286 -2.70 -26.14 -4.32
C LEU A 286 -3.53 -27.41 -4.54
N MET A 287 -3.97 -27.65 -5.78
CA MET A 287 -4.73 -28.87 -6.11
C MET A 287 -3.92 -30.16 -5.92
N SER A 288 -2.65 -30.18 -6.35
CA SER A 288 -1.81 -31.38 -6.15
C SER A 288 -1.64 -31.71 -4.68
N ASN A 289 -1.47 -30.69 -3.82
CA ASN A 289 -1.34 -30.87 -2.39
C ASN A 289 -2.65 -31.38 -1.74
N ILE A 290 -3.81 -30.92 -2.20
CA ILE A 290 -5.11 -31.39 -1.72
C ILE A 290 -5.30 -32.89 -2.02
N TYR A 291 -4.97 -33.32 -3.24
CA TYR A 291 -5.06 -34.74 -3.59
C TYR A 291 -4.02 -35.59 -2.85
N ALA A 292 -2.78 -35.11 -2.69
CA ALA A 292 -1.75 -35.84 -1.98
C ALA A 292 -2.12 -36.11 -0.52
N ASN A 293 -2.69 -35.12 0.19
CA ASN A 293 -3.09 -35.25 1.58
C ASN A 293 -4.30 -36.18 1.79
N ASN A 294 -5.19 -36.30 0.79
CA ASN A 294 -6.37 -37.17 0.86
C ASN A 294 -6.09 -38.63 0.43
N ILE A 295 -4.91 -38.92 -0.15
CA ILE A 295 -4.49 -40.30 -0.49
C ILE A 295 -3.74 -40.96 0.68
N SER A 296 -3.35 -40.18 1.70
CA SER A 296 -2.61 -40.64 2.87
C SER A 296 -3.44 -41.02 4.11
N GLU A 297 -4.78 -40.93 4.04
CA GLU A 297 -5.74 -41.44 5.05
C GLU A 297 -6.46 -42.69 4.54
#